data_AF-A0A0C2VP73-F1
#
_entry.id   AF-A0A0C2VP73-F1
#
_cell.length_a   1.000
_cell.length_b   1.000
_cell.length_c   1.000
_cell.angle_alpha   90.00
_cell.angle_beta   90.00
_cell.angle_gamma   90.00
#
_symmetry.space_group_name_H-M   'P 1'
#
loop_
_entity.id
_entity.type
_entity.pdbx_description
1 polymer ?
#
loop_
_entity_poly.entity_id
_entity_poly.type
_entity_poly.pdbx_seq_one_letter_code
_entity_poly.pdbx_strand_id
1 'polypeptide(L)'
;MKKLNPEKLTVEFSTGVTKTEPVIGRKYTLTHSDITADLFLTIGLQFAFEKITALRDEVLAEWKMSEGFPFLYVYVYVDGVFGPAVTAVRDTIFRRELPLALEAIRYGDRTFFAAHPALESAPIWIHFDSTNPLYNRFENWCTPGDYK
;
A
#
# COMPACT_ATOMS: atom_id res chain seq x y z
N MET A 1 -9.82 -15.25 1.33
CA MET A 1 -8.78 -14.28 0.91
C MET A 1 -7.55 -15.06 0.46
N LYS A 2 -6.83 -14.58 -0.55
CA LYS A 2 -5.49 -15.11 -0.85
C LYS A 2 -4.57 -14.69 0.29
N LYS A 3 -3.76 -15.61 0.78
CA LYS A 3 -2.72 -15.33 1.79
C LYS A 3 -1.42 -14.99 1.07
N LEU A 4 -0.60 -14.12 1.65
CA LEU A 4 0.73 -13.83 1.11
C LEU A 4 1.57 -15.11 0.99
N ASN A 5 2.25 -15.27 -0.15
CA ASN A 5 3.37 -16.19 -0.28
C ASN A 5 4.67 -15.37 -0.12
N PRO A 6 5.41 -15.52 1.00
CA PRO A 6 6.65 -14.78 1.24
C PRO A 6 7.72 -14.95 0.17
N GLU A 7 7.76 -16.10 -0.52
CA GLU A 7 8.76 -16.38 -1.56
C GLU A 7 8.54 -15.53 -2.83
N LYS A 8 7.33 -15.00 -3.00
CA LYS A 8 6.96 -14.12 -4.12
C LYS A 8 7.06 -12.64 -3.80
N LEU A 9 7.47 -12.28 -2.58
CA LEU A 9 7.64 -10.88 -2.19
C LEU A 9 9.12 -10.51 -2.23
N THR A 10 9.46 -9.57 -3.10
CA THR A 10 10.77 -8.91 -3.13
C THR A 10 10.66 -7.55 -2.44
N VAL A 11 11.57 -7.26 -1.51
CA VAL A 11 11.62 -6.00 -0.76
C VAL A 11 12.93 -5.27 -1.05
N GLU A 12 12.82 -4.02 -1.46
CA GLU A 12 13.94 -3.13 -1.75
C GLU A 12 13.85 -1.86 -0.89
N PHE A 13 15.00 -1.36 -0.43
CA PHE A 13 15.11 -0.13 0.36
C PHE A 13 15.85 0.94 -0.45
N SER A 14 15.22 2.09 -0.62
CA SER A 14 15.84 3.27 -1.22
C SER A 14 16.79 3.98 -0.25
N THR A 15 17.67 4.82 -0.79
CA THR A 15 18.60 5.62 0.02
C THR A 15 17.87 6.50 1.03
N GLY A 16 18.42 6.61 2.24
CA GLY A 16 17.86 7.43 3.33
C GLY A 16 16.82 6.73 4.19
N VAL A 17 16.56 5.45 3.93
CA VAL A 17 15.70 4.59 4.75
C VAL A 17 16.50 3.42 5.30
N THR A 18 16.26 3.08 6.56
CA THR A 18 16.78 1.87 7.20
C THR A 18 15.67 0.86 7.41
N LYS A 19 16.02 -0.33 7.91
CA LYS A 19 15.06 -1.36 8.29
C LYS A 19 14.10 -0.94 9.42
N THR A 20 14.37 0.17 10.10
CA THR A 20 13.56 0.64 11.24
C THR A 20 13.23 2.13 11.20
N GLU A 21 13.91 2.93 10.39
CA GLU A 21 13.73 4.40 10.36
C GLU A 21 13.70 4.96 8.93
N PRO A 22 13.11 6.15 8.72
CA PRO A 22 12.26 6.87 9.68
C PRO A 22 10.89 6.20 9.82
N VAL A 23 10.13 6.56 10.86
CA VAL A 23 8.69 6.25 10.95
C VAL A 23 7.88 7.17 10.02
N ILE A 24 7.90 8.49 10.27
CA ILE A 24 7.10 9.45 9.50
C ILE A 24 7.79 9.81 8.18
N GLY A 25 7.02 9.90 7.11
CA GLY A 25 7.52 10.14 5.75
C GLY A 25 8.09 8.88 5.08
N ARG A 26 8.06 7.73 5.76
CA ARG A 26 8.34 6.43 5.17
C ARG A 26 7.24 6.08 4.19
N LYS A 27 7.62 5.81 2.94
CA LYS A 27 6.74 5.52 1.82
C LYS A 27 6.95 4.10 1.32
N TYR A 28 5.87 3.54 0.83
CA TYR A 28 5.78 2.22 0.25
C TYR A 28 5.22 2.35 -1.16
N THR A 29 5.90 1.75 -2.12
CA THR A 29 5.37 1.53 -3.47
C THR A 29 5.32 0.03 -3.67
N LEU A 30 4.11 -0.53 -3.66
CA LEU A 30 3.88 -1.95 -3.94
C LEU A 30 3.36 -2.09 -5.37
N THR A 31 4.07 -2.86 -6.18
CA THR A 31 3.63 -3.26 -7.53
C THR A 31 3.60 -4.77 -7.65
N HIS A 32 3.03 -5.28 -8.73
CA HIS A 32 2.93 -6.71 -8.96
C HIS A 32 3.08 -7.07 -10.44
N SER A 33 3.41 -8.33 -10.69
CA SER A 33 3.49 -8.92 -12.03
C SER A 33 2.25 -9.79 -12.28
N ASP A 34 1.44 -9.44 -13.28
CA ASP A 34 0.28 -10.25 -13.69
C ASP A 34 0.68 -11.65 -14.22
N ILE A 35 1.91 -11.80 -14.70
CA ILE A 35 2.40 -13.04 -15.32
C ILE A 35 2.88 -14.02 -14.25
N THR A 36 3.70 -13.56 -13.32
CA THR A 36 4.34 -14.41 -12.30
C THR A 36 3.61 -14.40 -10.96
N ALA A 37 2.70 -13.44 -10.76
CA ALA A 37 2.08 -13.12 -9.49
C ALA A 37 3.08 -12.72 -8.38
N ASP A 38 4.26 -12.22 -8.78
CA ASP A 38 5.26 -11.69 -7.84
C ASP A 38 4.87 -10.29 -7.38
N LEU A 39 5.22 -9.97 -6.14
CA LEU A 39 5.02 -8.69 -5.48
C LEU A 39 6.36 -8.00 -5.27
N PHE A 40 6.42 -6.71 -5.58
CA PHE A 40 7.62 -5.90 -5.43
C PHE A 40 7.30 -4.72 -4.53
N LEU A 41 7.93 -4.67 -3.36
CA LEU A 41 7.76 -3.62 -2.37
C LEU A 41 9.03 -2.76 -2.32
N THR A 42 8.92 -1.50 -2.75
CA THR A 42 9.97 -0.51 -2.56
C THR A 42 9.64 0.39 -1.37
N ILE A 43 10.60 0.51 -0.44
CA ILE A 43 10.47 1.31 0.78
C ILE A 43 11.46 2.49 0.71
N GLY A 44 10.95 3.71 0.77
CA GLY A 44 11.75 4.92 0.53
C GLY A 44 11.18 6.19 1.20
N LEU A 45 11.84 7.32 0.98
CA LEU A 45 11.32 8.66 1.35
C LEU A 45 10.52 9.32 0.22
N GLN A 46 10.55 8.69 -0.96
CA GLN A 46 9.79 9.06 -2.16
C GLN A 46 9.12 7.80 -2.70
N PHE A 47 8.01 7.97 -3.41
CA PHE A 47 7.43 6.84 -4.15
C PHE A 47 8.35 6.48 -5.31
N ALA A 48 8.46 5.19 -5.59
CA ALA A 48 9.22 4.65 -6.72
C ALA A 48 8.43 4.84 -8.02
N PHE A 49 8.25 6.10 -8.44
CA PHE A 49 7.43 6.45 -9.61
C PHE A 49 7.94 5.77 -10.90
N GLU A 50 9.23 5.47 -10.98
CA GLU A 50 9.84 4.73 -12.08
C GLU A 50 9.39 3.26 -12.17
N LYS A 51 8.80 2.71 -11.09
CA LYS A 51 8.25 1.34 -11.04
C LYS A 51 6.75 1.31 -11.35
N ILE A 52 6.08 2.46 -11.38
CA ILE A 52 4.66 2.57 -11.68
C ILE A 52 4.44 2.34 -13.18
N THR A 53 3.51 1.45 -13.49
CA THR A 53 3.20 1.11 -14.89
C THR A 53 2.03 1.95 -15.41
N ALA A 54 1.83 1.91 -16.73
CA ALA A 54 0.68 2.53 -17.34
C ALA A 54 -0.64 2.01 -16.73
N LEU A 55 -0.73 0.74 -16.32
CA LEU A 55 -1.97 0.15 -15.80
C LEU A 55 -2.46 0.76 -14.48
N ARG A 56 -1.56 1.43 -13.74
CA ARG A 56 -1.85 2.07 -12.45
C ARG A 56 -2.40 1.12 -11.38
N ASP A 57 -1.84 -0.08 -11.31
CA ASP A 57 -2.24 -1.12 -10.35
C ASP A 57 -1.35 -1.16 -9.09
N GLU A 58 -0.53 -0.13 -8.90
CA GLU A 58 0.25 0.05 -7.68
C GLU A 58 -0.62 0.36 -6.46
N VAL A 59 -0.11 -0.03 -5.28
CA VAL A 59 -0.59 0.47 -4.00
C VAL A 59 0.49 1.35 -3.40
N LEU A 60 0.16 2.63 -3.17
CA LEU A 60 1.06 3.59 -2.54
C LEU A 60 0.66 3.76 -1.08
N ALA A 61 1.62 3.76 -0.16
CA ALA A 61 1.34 4.06 1.23
C ALA A 61 2.40 4.96 1.87
N GLU A 62 2.01 5.75 2.86
CA GLU A 62 2.90 6.66 3.58
C GLU A 62 2.50 6.72 5.04
N TRP A 63 3.49 6.59 5.93
CA TRP A 63 3.31 6.91 7.34
C TRP A 63 3.25 8.42 7.53
N LYS A 64 2.09 8.89 7.99
CA LYS A 64 1.80 10.30 8.28
C LYS A 64 1.46 10.47 9.75
N MET A 65 1.37 11.72 10.17
CA MET A 65 1.01 12.10 11.53
C MET A 65 -0.17 13.06 11.49
N SER A 66 -1.18 12.79 12.31
CA SER A 66 -2.35 13.65 12.52
C SER A 66 -2.57 13.78 14.02
N GLU A 67 -2.69 15.02 14.51
CA GLU A 67 -2.92 15.31 15.94
C GLU A 67 -1.94 14.60 16.90
N GLY A 68 -0.69 14.38 16.46
CA GLY A 68 0.34 13.69 17.25
C GLY A 68 0.29 12.16 17.20
N PHE A 69 -0.66 11.57 16.47
CA PHE A 69 -0.76 10.12 16.29
C PHE A 69 -0.35 9.69 14.87
N PRO A 70 0.47 8.63 14.72
CA PRO A 70 0.80 8.09 13.42
C PRO A 70 -0.39 7.35 12.81
N PHE A 71 -0.53 7.43 11.50
CA PHE A 71 -1.47 6.63 10.72
C PHE A 71 -0.87 6.28 9.36
N LEU A 72 -1.30 5.15 8.80
CA LEU A 72 -0.88 4.74 7.46
C LEU A 72 -1.89 5.27 6.45
N TYR A 73 -1.47 6.23 5.63
CA TYR A 73 -2.25 6.70 4.50
C TYR A 73 -1.94 5.83 3.29
N VAL A 74 -2.96 5.21 2.70
CA VAL A 74 -2.85 4.39 1.50
C VAL A 74 -3.60 5.07 0.37
N TYR A 75 -3.06 4.99 -0.84
CA TYR A 75 -3.63 5.57 -2.05
C TYR A 75 -3.64 4.51 -3.15
N VAL A 76 -4.79 4.40 -3.81
CA VAL A 76 -4.98 3.61 -5.02
C VAL A 76 -5.71 4.45 -6.07
N TYR A 77 -5.24 4.39 -7.31
CA TYR A 77 -5.88 5.10 -8.42
C TYR A 77 -6.86 4.18 -9.15
N VAL A 78 -8.15 4.40 -8.91
CA VAL A 78 -9.22 3.48 -9.33
C VAL A 78 -9.53 3.61 -10.82
N ASP A 79 -9.47 4.82 -11.38
CA ASP A 79 -9.86 5.04 -12.78
C ASP A 79 -8.91 4.37 -13.79
N GLY A 80 -7.62 4.28 -13.45
CA GLY A 80 -6.61 3.72 -14.36
C GLY A 80 -6.55 4.45 -15.71
N VAL A 81 -6.21 3.72 -16.78
CA VAL A 81 -6.06 4.28 -18.14
C VAL A 81 -7.35 4.26 -18.96
N PHE A 82 -8.29 3.39 -18.62
CA PHE A 82 -9.43 3.05 -19.49
C PHE A 82 -10.68 3.91 -19.22
N GLY A 83 -10.57 4.89 -18.33
CA GLY A 83 -11.64 5.85 -18.03
C GLY A 83 -12.84 5.27 -17.27
N PRO A 84 -13.92 6.05 -17.11
CA PRO A 84 -15.03 5.74 -16.19
C PRO A 84 -15.74 4.40 -16.42
N ALA A 85 -15.65 3.85 -17.63
CA ALA A 85 -16.33 2.61 -18.02
C ALA A 85 -15.84 1.38 -17.26
N VAL A 86 -14.60 1.37 -16.78
CA VAL A 86 -14.04 0.24 -16.02
C VAL A 86 -13.84 0.53 -14.53
N THR A 87 -14.08 1.76 -14.07
CA THR A 87 -13.85 2.18 -12.67
C THR A 87 -14.55 1.25 -11.68
N ALA A 88 -15.77 0.81 -11.97
CA ALA A 88 -16.52 -0.13 -11.13
C ALA A 88 -15.82 -1.49 -10.95
N VAL A 89 -15.27 -2.01 -12.04
CA VAL A 89 -14.55 -3.29 -12.04
C VAL A 89 -13.21 -3.14 -11.30
N ARG A 90 -12.49 -2.04 -11.55
CA ARG A 90 -11.23 -1.74 -10.87
C ARG A 90 -11.41 -1.54 -9.36
N ASP A 91 -12.43 -0.80 -8.94
CA ASP A 91 -12.79 -0.65 -7.52
C ASP A 91 -13.01 -2.01 -6.86
N THR A 92 -13.79 -2.88 -7.52
CA THR A 92 -14.06 -4.24 -7.04
C THR A 92 -12.76 -5.06 -6.91
N ILE A 93 -11.86 -4.96 -7.88
CA ILE A 93 -10.56 -5.66 -7.87
C ILE A 93 -9.68 -5.10 -6.74
N PHE A 94 -9.51 -3.78 -6.62
CA PHE A 94 -8.72 -3.19 -5.55
C PHE A 94 -9.24 -3.61 -4.18
N ARG A 95 -10.55 -3.52 -3.93
CA ARG A 95 -11.14 -3.93 -2.65
C ARG A 95 -10.88 -5.41 -2.34
N ARG A 96 -10.86 -6.26 -3.36
CA ARG A 96 -10.58 -7.70 -3.23
C ARG A 96 -9.10 -7.98 -2.93
N GLU A 97 -8.18 -7.25 -3.55
CA GLU A 97 -6.73 -7.51 -3.47
C GLU A 97 -6.01 -6.68 -2.39
N LEU A 98 -6.61 -5.58 -1.91
CA LEU A 98 -6.04 -4.71 -0.88
C LEU A 98 -5.61 -5.44 0.41
N PRO A 99 -6.36 -6.43 0.93
CA PRO A 99 -5.89 -7.19 2.09
C PRO A 99 -4.52 -7.86 1.87
N LEU A 100 -4.28 -8.41 0.67
CA LEU A 100 -2.99 -9.00 0.32
C LEU A 100 -1.90 -7.92 0.19
N ALA A 101 -2.23 -6.76 -0.38
CA ALA A 101 -1.29 -5.64 -0.48
C ALA A 101 -0.87 -5.11 0.89
N LEU A 102 -1.82 -4.97 1.82
CA LEU A 102 -1.55 -4.53 3.19
C LEU A 102 -0.74 -5.57 3.97
N GLU A 103 -1.06 -6.87 3.82
CA GLU A 103 -0.26 -7.98 4.36
C GLU A 103 1.17 -7.93 3.81
N ALA A 104 1.35 -7.68 2.51
CA ALA A 104 2.66 -7.57 1.88
C ALA A 104 3.48 -6.38 2.39
N ILE A 105 2.88 -5.20 2.56
CA ILE A 105 3.54 -4.03 3.15
C ILE A 105 3.97 -4.33 4.58
N ARG A 106 3.06 -4.87 5.39
CA ARG A 106 3.32 -5.17 6.80
C ARG A 106 4.39 -6.25 6.97
N TYR A 107 4.28 -7.36 6.23
CA TYR A 107 5.25 -8.46 6.29
C TYR A 107 6.60 -8.09 5.68
N GLY A 108 6.60 -7.35 4.56
CA GLY A 108 7.80 -6.88 3.89
C GLY A 108 8.62 -5.94 4.77
N ASP A 109 7.95 -5.17 5.63
CA ASP A 109 8.58 -4.27 6.59
C ASP A 109 8.55 -4.80 8.04
N ARG A 110 8.49 -6.11 8.23
CA ARG A 110 8.34 -6.73 9.57
C ARG A 110 9.41 -6.32 10.60
N THR A 111 10.61 -5.95 10.17
CA THR A 111 11.67 -5.48 11.08
C THR A 111 11.32 -4.11 11.65
N PHE A 112 10.74 -3.24 10.83
CA PHE A 112 10.23 -1.93 11.24
C PHE A 112 9.09 -2.08 12.24
N PHE A 113 8.11 -2.94 11.96
CA PHE A 113 7.01 -3.21 12.90
C PHE A 113 7.48 -3.85 14.22
N ALA A 114 8.51 -4.69 14.18
CA ALA A 114 9.12 -5.23 15.39
C ALA A 114 9.82 -4.16 16.25
N ALA A 115 10.42 -3.14 15.61
CA ALA A 115 11.03 -2.01 16.30
C ALA A 115 9.99 -0.99 16.81
N HIS A 116 8.85 -0.89 16.13
CA HIS A 116 7.77 0.08 16.41
C HIS A 116 6.42 -0.60 16.65
N PRO A 117 6.26 -1.43 17.70
CA PRO A 117 5.08 -2.26 17.90
C PRO A 117 3.77 -1.45 18.05
N ALA A 118 3.84 -0.19 18.49
CA ALA A 118 2.68 0.69 18.59
C ALA A 118 2.01 0.96 17.23
N LEU A 119 2.74 0.80 16.11
CA LEU A 119 2.20 1.00 14.76
C LEU A 119 1.26 -0.14 14.33
N GLU A 120 1.30 -1.30 14.99
CA GLU A 120 0.37 -2.41 14.73
C GLU A 120 -1.09 -2.02 15.03
N SER A 121 -1.31 -1.04 15.92
CA SER A 121 -2.63 -0.49 16.26
C SER A 121 -2.92 0.88 15.63
N ALA A 122 -2.02 1.39 14.79
CA ALA A 122 -2.27 2.67 14.10
C ALA A 122 -3.35 2.48 13.01
N PRO A 123 -4.23 3.47 12.80
CA PRO A 123 -5.28 3.34 11.80
C PRO A 123 -4.71 3.36 10.38
N ILE A 124 -5.29 2.56 9.51
CA ILE A 124 -5.09 2.59 8.06
C ILE A 124 -6.24 3.38 7.44
N TRP A 125 -5.90 4.39 6.66
CA TRP A 125 -6.84 5.18 5.90
C TRP A 125 -6.52 5.08 4.42
N ILE A 126 -7.49 4.60 3.63
CA ILE A 126 -7.30 4.37 2.20
C ILE A 126 -8.10 5.39 1.41
N HIS A 127 -7.41 6.09 0.50
CA HIS A 127 -8.01 6.92 -0.52
C HIS A 127 -8.12 6.13 -1.83
N PHE A 128 -9.35 5.79 -2.18
CA PHE A 128 -9.75 5.30 -3.49
C PHE A 128 -9.95 6.50 -4.40
N ASP A 129 -8.92 6.90 -5.14
CA ASP A 129 -8.97 8.10 -5.98
C ASP A 129 -9.64 7.80 -7.32
N SER A 130 -10.66 8.59 -7.64
CA SER A 130 -11.44 8.51 -8.87
C SER A 130 -12.05 9.86 -9.21
N THR A 131 -12.16 10.14 -10.50
CA THR A 131 -12.95 11.25 -11.04
C THR A 131 -14.45 11.04 -10.87
N ASN A 132 -14.90 9.79 -10.65
CA ASN A 132 -16.28 9.46 -10.36
C ASN A 132 -16.55 9.54 -8.84
N PRO A 133 -17.41 10.45 -8.37
CA PRO A 133 -17.70 10.63 -6.94
C PRO A 133 -18.26 9.38 -6.24
N LEU A 134 -18.81 8.41 -6.98
CA LEU A 134 -19.28 7.15 -6.41
C LEU A 134 -18.13 6.31 -5.85
N TYR A 135 -16.97 6.35 -6.52
CA TYR A 135 -15.78 5.56 -6.22
C TYR A 135 -14.66 6.38 -5.55
N ASN A 136 -14.75 7.71 -5.61
CA ASN A 136 -13.87 8.59 -4.85
C ASN A 136 -14.20 8.50 -3.35
N ARG A 137 -13.49 7.64 -2.62
CA ARG A 137 -13.79 7.30 -1.23
C ARG A 137 -12.56 7.39 -0.35
N PHE A 138 -12.78 7.80 0.89
CA PHE A 138 -11.78 7.77 1.95
C PHE A 138 -12.31 6.92 3.10
N GLU A 139 -11.66 5.79 3.36
CA GLU A 139 -12.21 4.71 4.18
C GLU A 139 -11.21 4.25 5.23
N ASN A 140 -11.71 3.88 6.42
CA ASN A 140 -10.91 3.22 7.45
C ASN A 140 -10.84 1.72 7.14
N TRP A 141 -9.62 1.18 7.14
CA TRP A 141 -9.34 -0.23 6.86
C TRP A 141 -8.65 -0.91 8.05
N CYS A 142 -9.12 -0.57 9.26
CA CYS A 142 -8.64 -1.08 10.54
C CYS A 142 -7.16 -0.76 10.78
N THR A 143 -6.32 -1.71 11.22
CA THR A 143 -4.90 -1.45 11.58
C THR A 143 -3.96 -2.46 10.92
N PRO A 144 -2.63 -2.20 10.83
CA PRO A 144 -1.67 -3.14 10.27
C PRO A 144 -1.70 -4.53 10.94
N GLY A 145 -2.04 -4.56 12.23
CA GLY A 145 -2.17 -5.79 13.02
C GLY A 145 -3.27 -6.75 12.55
N ASP A 146 -4.20 -6.30 11.71
CA ASP A 146 -5.24 -7.14 11.12
C ASP A 146 -4.78 -7.91 9.88
N TYR A 147 -3.61 -7.57 9.32
CA TYR A 147 -3.09 -8.13 8.05
C TYR A 147 -1.82 -8.98 8.30
N LYS A 148 -2.00 -10.22 8.76
CA LYS A 148 -0.91 -11.13 9.20
C LYS A 148 -0.85 -12.48 8.50
#